data_AF-A0A8I0FA72-F1
#
_entry.id   AF-A0A8I0FA72-F1
#
_cell.length_a   1.000
_cell.length_b   1.000
_cell.length_c   1.000
_cell.angle_alpha   90.00
_cell.angle_beta   90.00
_cell.angle_gamma   90.00
#
_symmetry.space_group_name_H-M   'P 1'
#
loop_
_entity.id
_entity.type
_entity.pdbx_description
1 polymer ?
#
loop_
_entity_poly.entity_id
_entity_poly.type
_entity_poly.pdbx_seq_one_letter_code
_entity_poly.pdbx_strand_id
1 'polypeptide(L)' 'MIFLFVYTESIKMIYFEVLMSSVQKDAELIDKHGGATALAQTLGYNVQRVQNWKIRGIPAKERLKHPELLLVDFIPTPKK' A
#
# COMPACT_ATOMS: atom_id res chain seq x y z
N MET A 1 -30.66 -20.86 -3.63
CA MET A 1 -30.27 -19.43 -3.66
C MET A 1 -29.52 -18.93 -2.44
N ILE A 2 -29.67 -19.52 -1.24
CA ILE A 2 -28.96 -19.05 -0.02
C ILE A 2 -27.44 -19.25 -0.10
N PHE A 3 -26.98 -20.36 -0.71
CA PHE A 3 -25.55 -20.67 -0.87
C PHE A 3 -24.78 -19.64 -1.72
N LEU A 4 -25.39 -19.11 -2.78
CA LEU A 4 -24.78 -18.09 -3.63
C LEU A 4 -24.65 -16.75 -2.89
N PHE A 5 -25.64 -16.37 -2.10
CA PHE A 5 -25.60 -15.13 -1.31
C PHE A 5 -24.51 -15.17 -0.23
N VAL A 6 -24.44 -16.27 0.53
CA VAL A 6 -23.39 -16.47 1.56
C VAL A 6 -22.00 -16.46 0.93
N TYR A 7 -21.82 -17.13 -0.22
CA TYR A 7 -20.55 -17.13 -0.93
C TYR A 7 -20.12 -15.73 -1.38
N THR A 8 -21.06 -14.90 -1.88
CA THR A 8 -20.73 -13.53 -2.29
C THR A 8 -20.32 -12.63 -1.13
N GLU A 9 -20.91 -12.80 0.05
CA GLU A 9 -20.56 -12.01 1.24
C GLU A 9 -19.23 -12.49 1.85
N SER A 10 -18.98 -13.79 1.91
CA SER A 10 -17.68 -14.33 2.32
C SER A 10 -16.54 -13.87 1.41
N ILE A 11 -16.78 -13.83 0.10
CA ILE A 11 -15.80 -13.30 -0.85
C ILE A 11 -15.54 -11.81 -0.61
N LYS A 12 -16.58 -10.98 -0.41
CA LYS A 12 -16.39 -9.54 -0.11
C LYS A 12 -15.57 -9.32 1.17
N MET A 13 -15.79 -10.13 2.20
CA MET A 13 -15.06 -10.04 3.47
C MET A 13 -13.57 -10.38 3.29
N ILE A 14 -13.25 -11.43 2.53
CA ILE A 14 -11.86 -11.81 2.23
C ILE A 14 -11.17 -10.71 1.41
N TYR A 15 -11.85 -10.16 0.39
CA TYR A 15 -11.30 -9.04 -0.38
C TYR A 15 -11.09 -7.79 0.48
N PHE A 16 -12.01 -7.49 1.39
CA PHE A 16 -11.87 -6.37 2.32
C PHE A 16 -10.65 -6.56 3.25
N GLU A 17 -10.47 -7.74 3.84
CA GLU A 17 -9.34 -8.05 4.73
C GLU A 17 -8.00 -7.98 3.99
N VAL A 18 -7.91 -8.59 2.80
CA VAL A 18 -6.68 -8.56 1.99
C VAL A 18 -6.34 -7.14 1.54
N LEU A 19 -7.34 -6.37 1.11
CA LEU A 19 -7.12 -5.01 0.59
C LEU A 19 -6.76 -4.05 1.73
N MET A 20 -7.41 -4.16 2.89
CA MET A 20 -7.00 -3.42 4.09
C MET A 20 -5.55 -3.77 4.46
N SER A 21 -5.17 -5.06 4.46
CA SER A 21 -3.79 -5.47 4.77
C SER A 21 -2.74 -4.78 3.89
N SER A 22 -3.06 -4.50 2.62
CA SER A 22 -2.15 -3.79 1.72
C SER A 22 -2.01 -2.30 2.07
N VAL A 23 -3.12 -1.65 2.45
CA VAL A 23 -3.13 -0.24 2.87
C VAL A 23 -2.39 -0.06 4.19
N GLN A 24 -2.56 -0.98 5.15
CA GLN A 24 -1.79 -0.93 6.40
C GLN A 24 -0.28 -1.07 6.13
N LYS A 25 0.13 -1.98 5.25
CA LYS A 25 1.54 -2.12 4.85
C LYS A 25 2.08 -0.87 4.17
N ASP A 26 1.29 -0.23 3.31
CA ASP A 26 1.64 1.03 2.67
C ASP A 26 1.80 2.16 3.70
N ALA A 27 0.93 2.21 4.71
CA ALA A 27 1.02 3.19 5.80
C ALA A 27 2.28 2.97 6.65
N GLU A 28 2.60 1.72 7.00
CA GLU A 28 3.83 1.36 7.71
C GLU A 28 5.08 1.69 6.89
N LEU A 29 5.04 1.46 5.58
CA LEU A 29 6.12 1.83 4.67
C LEU A 29 6.37 3.34 4.71
N ILE A 30 5.31 4.14 4.59
CA ILE A 30 5.40 5.60 4.68
C ILE A 30 5.99 6.04 6.04
N ASP A 31 5.58 5.40 7.12
CA ASP A 31 6.11 5.70 8.46
C ASP A 31 7.59 5.31 8.62
N LYS A 32 8.03 4.20 8.02
CA LYS A 32 9.46 3.81 7.95
C LYS A 32 10.33 4.83 7.20
N HIS A 33 9.76 5.54 6.23
CA HIS A 33 10.45 6.61 5.50
C HIS A 33 10.46 7.96 6.25
N GLY A 34 10.13 7.99 7.55
CA GLY A 34 10.07 9.20 8.36
C GLY A 34 8.71 9.91 8.31
N GLY A 35 7.68 9.20 7.85
CA GLY A 35 6.30 9.69 7.77
C GLY A 35 5.98 10.44 6.48
N ALA A 36 4.71 10.83 6.35
CA ALA A 36 4.19 11.43 5.12
C ALA A 36 4.91 12.72 4.71
N THR A 37 5.34 13.53 5.66
CA THR A 37 6.06 14.79 5.39
C THR A 37 7.44 14.53 4.79
N ALA A 38 8.23 13.62 5.39
CA ALA A 38 9.57 13.29 4.91
C ALA A 38 9.51 12.65 3.52
N LEU A 39 8.63 11.66 3.34
CA LEU A 39 8.47 11.00 2.05
C LEU A 39 7.96 11.96 0.96
N ALA A 40 7.04 12.88 1.29
CA ALA A 40 6.59 13.90 0.36
C ALA A 40 7.72 14.83 -0.10
N GLN A 41 8.62 15.23 0.80
CA GLN A 41 9.80 16.03 0.46
C GLN A 41 10.75 15.26 -0.46
N THR A 42 11.01 13.98 -0.16
CA THR A 42 11.86 13.12 -0.99
C THR A 42 11.30 12.94 -2.41
N LEU A 43 9.98 12.78 -2.51
CA LEU A 43 9.29 12.57 -3.79
C LEU A 43 8.96 13.88 -4.53
N GLY A 44 9.16 15.05 -3.91
CA GLY A 44 8.74 16.34 -4.47
C GLY A 44 7.21 16.47 -4.61
N TYR A 45 6.45 15.83 -3.72
CA TYR A 45 4.99 15.83 -3.72
C TYR A 45 4.39 16.66 -2.58
N ASN A 46 3.08 16.92 -2.69
CA ASN A 46 2.32 17.53 -1.61
C ASN A 46 2.14 16.53 -0.45
N VAL A 47 2.38 16.97 0.79
CA VAL A 47 2.22 16.16 2.01
C VAL A 47 0.81 15.55 2.11
N GLN A 48 -0.24 16.31 1.77
CA GLN A 48 -1.62 15.81 1.79
C GLN A 48 -1.82 14.64 0.83
N ARG A 49 -1.12 14.62 -0.31
CA ARG A 49 -1.17 13.52 -1.27
C ARG A 49 -0.64 12.24 -0.65
N VAL A 50 0.51 12.31 0.03
CA VAL A 50 1.14 11.16 0.69
C VAL A 50 0.33 10.72 1.91
N GLN A 51 -0.22 11.67 2.67
CA GLN A 51 -1.13 11.36 3.78
C GLN A 51 -2.37 10.57 3.30
N ASN A 52 -2.91 10.92 2.13
CA ASN A 52 -4.03 10.19 1.54
C ASN A 52 -3.66 8.75 1.16
N TRP A 53 -2.40 8.46 0.84
CA TRP A 53 -1.94 7.09 0.54
C TRP A 53 -1.98 6.20 1.79
N LYS A 54 -1.79 6.74 3.00
CA LYS A 54 -1.96 5.97 4.25
C LYS A 54 -3.38 5.45 4.45
N ILE A 55 -4.37 6.10 3.82
CA ILE A 55 -5.80 5.75 3.95
C ILE A 55 -6.29 4.95 2.73
N ARG A 56 -5.77 5.25 1.53
CA ARG A 56 -6.25 4.71 0.25
C ARG A 56 -5.34 3.65 -0.37
N GLY A 57 -4.12 3.48 0.16
CA GLY A 57 -3.04 2.74 -0.47
C GLY A 57 -2.23 3.61 -1.45
N ILE A 58 -1.01 3.17 -1.73
CA ILE A 58 -0.10 3.81 -2.67
C ILE A 58 -0.49 3.40 -4.09
N PRO A 59 -0.76 4.35 -5.00
CA PRO A 59 -1.10 4.02 -6.38
C PRO A 59 0.00 3.23 -7.07
N ALA A 60 -0.35 2.17 -7.82
CA ALA A 60 0.61 1.34 -8.54
C ALA A 60 1.53 2.14 -9.49
N LYS A 61 0.99 3.20 -10.12
CA LYS A 61 1.78 4.12 -10.96
C LYS A 61 2.92 4.79 -10.20
N GLU A 62 2.70 5.16 -8.94
CA GLU A 62 3.75 5.79 -8.12
C GLU A 62 4.77 4.75 -7.66
N ARG A 63 4.34 3.52 -7.34
CA ARG A 63 5.26 2.40 -7.04
C ARG A 63 6.22 2.09 -8.19
N LEU A 64 5.75 2.20 -9.43
CA LEU A 64 6.57 1.99 -10.63
C LEU A 64 7.53 3.15 -10.92
N LYS A 65 7.19 4.38 -10.50
CA LYS A 65 8.07 5.55 -10.67
C LYS A 65 9.20 5.60 -9.65
N HIS A 66 8.92 5.13 -8.43
CA HIS A 66 9.85 5.15 -7.31
C HIS A 66 10.01 3.75 -6.71
N PRO A 67 10.47 2.76 -7.49
CA PRO A 67 10.63 1.38 -7.02
C PRO A 67 11.58 1.30 -5.82
N GLU A 68 12.62 2.13 -5.78
CA GLU A 68 13.63 2.19 -4.72
C GLU A 68 13.08 2.66 -3.36
N LEU A 69 11.95 3.36 -3.34
CA LEU A 69 11.30 3.85 -2.12
C LEU A 69 10.00 3.10 -1.80
N LEU A 70 9.28 2.62 -2.82
CA LEU A 70 7.90 2.15 -2.68
C LEU A 70 7.71 0.66 -2.98
N LEU A 71 8.76 -0.07 -3.39
CA LEU A 71 8.77 -1.52 -3.47
C LEU A 71 9.62 -2.09 -2.34
N VAL A 72 8.98 -2.38 -1.22
CA VAL A 72 9.53 -3.28 -0.20
C VAL A 72 8.87 -4.65 -0.43
N ASP A 73 9.70 -5.69 -0.51
CA ASP A 73 9.36 -7.11 -0.75
C ASP A 73 9.31 -7.58 -2.22
N PHE A 74 10.41 -7.47 -2.97
CA PHE A 74 11.02 -8.61 -3.72
C PHE A 74 12.35 -8.20 -4.39
N ILE A 75 13.41 -8.04 -3.62
CA ILE A 75 14.74 -8.33 -4.16
C ILE A 75 15.31 -9.41 -3.25
N PRO A 76 15.23 -10.71 -3.61
CA PRO A 76 16.23 -11.64 -3.11
C PRO A 76 17.57 -11.09 -3.61
N THR A 77 18.25 -10.33 -2.76
CA THR A 77 19.60 -9.89 -3.08
C THR A 77 20.42 -11.16 -3.25
N PRO A 78 21.12 -11.35 -4.39
CA PRO A 78 22.04 -12.46 -4.51
C PRO A 78 23.09 -12.28 -3.41
N LYS A 79 23.06 -13.18 -2.44
CA LYS A 79 24.03 -13.26 -1.35
C LYS A 79 25.40 -13.38 -2.01
N LYS A 80 26.25 -12.36 -1.83
CA LYS A 80 27.67 -12.42 -2.21
C LYS A 80 28.38 -13.51 -1.41
#